data_AF-A0A950DSE2-F1
#
_entry.id   AF-A0A950DSE2-F1
#
_cell.length_a   1.000
_cell.length_b   1.000
_cell.length_c   1.000
_cell.angle_alpha   90.00
_cell.angle_beta   90.00
_cell.angle_gamma   90.00
#
_symmetry.space_group_name_H-M   'P 1'
#
loop_
_entity.id
_entity.type
_entity.pdbx_description
1 polymer ?
#
loop_
_entity_poly.entity_id
_entity_poly.type
_entity_poly.pdbx_seq_one_letter_code
_entity_poly.pdbx_strand_id
1 'polypeptide(L)'
;MTYKPSEEGGWASLDSPSKKTPKADWAAAGAPLDASGLAPLPPHDLIPLLPRGSTVFDSLPARAIVLEPLAPAVGDGLIVARRPDSVGVVLIRGGKIAEVYSVNELQRISGAPALQRIREQKDATISSWRLQPSVVDIIPPLLRADPYYADLRLEWVNWERLLGDLRGRPGTFIVELITPVGRGVINLRDGLYVASFTDTQPELCEPSLLDEIAGVNTGSLRVLREEPAAAKSDDVAHSAPDDPEIAMIGVPPVDYGTVPEAAAPAPAPMSDIPELPPAPSDNGGGGSIEASATQEPIEAKSMLRQLLGLGPQGTATATAERAESTVSTATGSTPSVAVLLPDLKLIAFNHLHRAEPKLESMLDEAAADNRSLDWVASAIRSTPLLYVSQGTLDDLANEVLALGSRTD
;
A
#
# COMPACT_ATOMS: atom_id res chain seq x y z
N MET A 1 -71.08 -25.35 -30.68
CA MET A 1 -69.84 -26.12 -30.40
C MET A 1 -68.92 -25.19 -29.62
N THR A 2 -68.75 -25.52 -28.35
CA THR A 2 -68.30 -24.62 -27.28
C THR A 2 -66.78 -24.72 -27.16
N TYR A 3 -66.07 -23.61 -27.35
CA TYR A 3 -64.62 -23.55 -27.18
C TYR A 3 -64.32 -23.14 -25.74
N LYS A 4 -63.67 -24.02 -24.97
CA LYS A 4 -63.18 -23.75 -23.60
C LYS A 4 -61.89 -22.91 -23.69
N PRO A 5 -61.73 -21.85 -22.90
CA PRO A 5 -60.41 -21.25 -22.68
C PRO A 5 -59.64 -22.11 -21.66
N SER A 6 -58.39 -22.42 -21.97
CA SER A 6 -57.45 -23.03 -21.03
C SER A 6 -56.73 -21.94 -20.24
N GLU A 7 -56.44 -22.31 -19.00
CA GLU A 7 -56.06 -21.48 -17.87
C GLU A 7 -54.65 -20.86 -18.00
N GLU A 8 -54.59 -19.60 -17.59
CA GLU A 8 -53.52 -18.93 -16.84
C GLU A 8 -52.11 -19.54 -16.89
N GLY A 9 -51.31 -19.06 -17.85
CA GLY A 9 -49.85 -19.08 -17.75
C GLY A 9 -49.37 -17.96 -16.82
N GLY A 10 -49.02 -18.32 -15.59
CA GLY A 10 -48.44 -17.42 -14.60
C GLY A 10 -47.15 -16.79 -15.11
N TRP A 11 -47.10 -15.45 -15.09
CA TRP A 11 -45.88 -14.69 -15.25
C TRP A 11 -45.02 -14.92 -14.01
N ALA A 12 -43.98 -15.75 -14.15
CA ALA A 12 -42.92 -15.84 -13.17
C ALA A 12 -42.22 -14.47 -13.13
N SER A 13 -42.40 -13.77 -12.00
CA SER A 13 -41.66 -12.57 -11.64
C SER A 13 -40.17 -12.92 -11.66
N LEU A 14 -39.44 -12.39 -12.63
CA LEU A 14 -37.98 -12.43 -12.67
C LEU A 14 -37.47 -11.55 -11.54
N ASP A 15 -37.20 -12.18 -10.39
CA ASP A 15 -36.46 -11.56 -9.30
C ASP A 15 -35.19 -10.93 -9.85
N SER A 16 -35.07 -9.63 -9.61
CA SER A 16 -33.88 -8.85 -9.93
C SER A 16 -32.68 -9.48 -9.20
N PRO A 17 -31.55 -9.75 -9.88
CA PRO A 17 -30.37 -10.24 -9.18
C PRO A 17 -29.90 -9.17 -8.20
N SER A 18 -30.11 -9.48 -6.91
CA SER A 18 -29.63 -8.69 -5.79
C SER A 18 -28.15 -8.40 -5.98
N LYS A 19 -27.79 -7.10 -6.07
CA LYS A 19 -26.40 -6.61 -6.04
C LYS A 19 -25.78 -7.00 -4.69
N LYS A 20 -25.28 -8.24 -4.58
CA LYS A 20 -24.30 -8.60 -3.56
C LYS A 20 -22.96 -8.08 -4.03
N THR A 21 -22.59 -6.89 -3.59
CA THR A 21 -21.19 -6.49 -3.50
C THR A 21 -20.45 -7.58 -2.70
N PRO A 22 -19.38 -8.19 -3.23
CA PRO A 22 -18.55 -9.08 -2.43
C PRO A 22 -17.93 -8.24 -1.32
N LYS A 23 -18.37 -8.49 -0.09
CA LYS A 23 -17.73 -8.00 1.12
C LYS A 23 -16.35 -8.66 1.13
N ALA A 24 -15.29 -7.87 1.17
CA ALA A 24 -13.95 -8.43 1.30
C ALA A 24 -13.90 -9.25 2.61
N ASP A 25 -13.58 -10.53 2.51
CA ASP A 25 -13.53 -11.51 3.61
C ASP A 25 -12.34 -11.27 4.58
N TRP A 26 -12.05 -10.02 4.95
CA TRP A 26 -11.05 -9.71 6.00
C TRP A 26 -11.68 -9.57 7.39
N ALA A 27 -13.02 -9.47 7.47
CA ALA A 27 -13.75 -9.36 8.73
C ALA A 27 -13.97 -10.73 9.42
N ALA A 28 -12.95 -11.58 9.47
CA ALA A 28 -12.95 -12.75 10.35
C ALA A 28 -12.69 -12.29 11.79
N ALA A 29 -13.75 -11.78 12.42
CA ALA A 29 -13.78 -11.53 13.86
C ALA A 29 -13.69 -12.88 14.59
N GLY A 30 -12.50 -13.20 15.11
CA GLY A 30 -12.28 -14.42 15.90
C GLY A 30 -10.85 -14.97 15.90
N ALA A 31 -9.83 -14.20 15.50
CA ALA A 31 -8.45 -14.63 15.67
C ALA A 31 -8.11 -14.75 17.19
N PRO A 32 -7.43 -15.82 17.62
CA PRO A 32 -6.97 -15.93 19.00
C PRO A 32 -6.06 -14.75 19.32
N LEU A 33 -6.31 -14.12 20.47
CA LEU A 33 -5.45 -13.06 21.00
C LEU A 33 -4.02 -13.62 21.17
N ASP A 34 -3.01 -12.84 20.82
CA ASP A 34 -1.62 -13.20 21.06
C ASP A 34 -1.28 -13.14 22.57
N ALA A 35 -0.04 -13.47 22.92
CA ALA A 35 0.44 -13.44 24.30
C ALA A 35 0.32 -12.05 24.97
N SER A 36 0.10 -10.99 24.18
CA SER A 36 -0.11 -9.62 24.62
C SER A 36 -1.59 -9.26 24.80
N GLY A 37 -2.51 -10.20 24.57
CA GLY A 37 -3.95 -9.98 24.69
C GLY A 37 -4.53 -9.12 23.56
N LEU A 38 -3.78 -8.92 22.47
CA LEU A 38 -4.22 -8.17 21.30
C LEU A 38 -4.49 -9.14 20.15
N ALA A 39 -5.48 -8.81 19.30
CA ALA A 39 -5.70 -9.59 18.10
C ALA A 39 -4.50 -9.39 17.15
N PRO A 40 -3.95 -10.47 16.55
CA PRO A 40 -2.87 -10.33 15.59
C PRO A 40 -3.33 -9.43 14.44
N LEU A 41 -2.59 -8.35 14.20
CA LEU A 41 -2.87 -7.44 13.10
C LEU A 41 -2.67 -8.16 11.77
N PRO A 42 -3.53 -7.89 10.76
CA PRO A 42 -3.33 -8.48 9.45
C PRO A 42 -2.02 -7.94 8.84
N PRO A 43 -1.21 -8.82 8.22
CA PRO A 43 0.03 -8.39 7.60
C PRO A 43 -0.25 -7.43 6.44
N HIS A 44 0.70 -6.51 6.18
CA HIS A 44 0.63 -5.67 4.99
C HIS A 44 0.62 -6.52 3.71
N ASP A 45 -0.21 -6.14 2.75
CA ASP A 45 -0.25 -6.74 1.42
C ASP A 45 1.09 -6.48 0.67
N LEU A 46 1.41 -7.35 -0.29
CA LEU A 46 2.64 -7.32 -1.09
C LEU A 46 2.83 -5.98 -1.82
N ILE A 47 1.72 -5.30 -2.13
CA ILE A 47 1.71 -3.97 -2.70
C ILE A 47 0.89 -3.02 -1.82
N PRO A 48 1.14 -1.70 -1.90
CA PRO A 48 0.28 -0.71 -1.27
C PRO A 48 -1.15 -0.83 -1.75
N LEU A 49 -2.07 -0.29 -0.96
CA LEU A 49 -3.43 -0.06 -1.45
C LEU A 49 -3.30 0.81 -2.69
N LEU A 50 -4.00 0.42 -3.76
CA LEU A 50 -4.07 1.20 -4.99
C LEU A 50 -5.43 1.88 -5.05
N PRO A 51 -5.50 3.12 -5.57
CA PRO A 51 -6.77 3.75 -5.84
C PRO A 51 -7.52 2.93 -6.90
N ARG A 52 -8.85 2.92 -6.82
CA ARG A 52 -9.72 2.24 -7.77
C ARG A 52 -10.78 3.22 -8.24
N GLY A 53 -10.95 3.31 -9.56
CA GLY A 53 -12.03 4.05 -10.18
C GLY A 53 -13.12 3.09 -10.66
N SER A 54 -13.65 3.34 -11.85
CA SER A 54 -14.71 2.52 -12.42
C SER A 54 -14.20 1.12 -12.78
N THR A 55 -14.77 0.09 -12.19
CA THR A 55 -14.48 -1.31 -12.53
C THR A 55 -14.79 -1.59 -14.00
N VAL A 56 -13.81 -2.09 -14.75
CA VAL A 56 -14.00 -2.60 -16.12
C VAL A 56 -14.43 -4.07 -16.05
N PHE A 57 -13.71 -4.85 -15.25
CA PHE A 57 -14.07 -6.22 -14.87
C PHE A 57 -13.40 -6.57 -13.54
N ASP A 58 -13.94 -7.56 -12.83
CA ASP A 58 -13.44 -7.97 -11.54
C ASP A 58 -13.31 -9.49 -11.45
N SER A 59 -12.20 -9.94 -10.87
CA SER A 59 -11.97 -11.34 -10.47
C SER A 59 -12.14 -12.37 -11.58
N LEU A 60 -11.70 -12.04 -12.80
CA LEU A 60 -11.68 -12.98 -13.93
C LEU A 60 -10.46 -13.90 -13.85
N PRO A 61 -10.57 -15.19 -14.22
CA PRO A 61 -9.41 -16.08 -14.23
C PRO A 61 -8.43 -15.66 -15.34
N ALA A 62 -7.13 -15.63 -15.04
CA ALA A 62 -6.10 -15.13 -15.94
C ALA A 62 -6.06 -15.81 -17.31
N ARG A 63 -6.36 -17.12 -17.35
CA ARG A 63 -6.48 -17.89 -18.60
C ARG A 63 -7.54 -17.36 -19.58
N ALA A 64 -8.47 -16.52 -19.13
CA ALA A 64 -9.52 -15.94 -19.96
C ALA A 64 -9.11 -14.61 -20.61
N ILE A 65 -7.91 -14.09 -20.30
CA ILE A 65 -7.50 -12.72 -20.61
C ILE A 65 -6.16 -12.69 -21.35
N VAL A 66 -6.10 -11.90 -22.41
CA VAL A 66 -4.84 -11.47 -23.05
C VAL A 66 -4.66 -9.98 -22.71
N LEU A 67 -3.53 -9.61 -22.09
CA LEU A 67 -3.36 -8.30 -21.47
C LEU A 67 -3.26 -7.14 -22.47
N GLU A 68 -2.52 -7.33 -23.57
CA GLU A 68 -2.25 -6.27 -24.54
C GLU A 68 -3.52 -5.87 -25.32
N PRO A 69 -4.37 -6.80 -25.78
CA PRO A 69 -5.65 -6.47 -26.40
C PRO A 69 -6.65 -5.80 -25.44
N LEU A 70 -6.49 -5.97 -24.12
CA LEU A 70 -7.35 -5.30 -23.14
C LEU A 70 -6.95 -3.84 -22.90
N ALA A 71 -5.70 -3.46 -23.16
CA ALA A 71 -5.22 -2.12 -22.86
C ALA A 71 -6.10 -1.01 -23.47
N PRO A 72 -6.52 -1.08 -24.75
CA PRO A 72 -7.43 -0.09 -25.34
C PRO A 72 -8.80 -0.02 -24.65
N ALA A 73 -9.33 -1.14 -24.16
CA ALA A 73 -10.64 -1.18 -23.50
C ALA A 73 -10.60 -0.53 -22.10
N VAL A 74 -9.45 -0.61 -21.42
CA VAL A 74 -9.25 0.08 -20.14
C VAL A 74 -9.12 1.58 -20.35
N GLY A 75 -8.34 2.01 -21.35
CA GLY A 75 -8.04 3.43 -21.58
C GLY A 75 -6.93 3.92 -20.65
N ASP A 76 -7.24 4.79 -19.70
CA ASP A 76 -6.36 5.14 -18.58
C ASP A 76 -6.77 4.32 -17.36
N GLY A 77 -5.86 3.57 -16.76
CA GLY A 77 -6.23 2.71 -15.64
C GLY A 77 -5.21 1.65 -15.28
N LEU A 78 -5.68 0.61 -14.61
CA LEU A 78 -4.84 -0.45 -14.08
C LEU A 78 -5.49 -1.82 -14.24
N ILE A 79 -4.63 -2.81 -14.47
CA ILE A 79 -4.96 -4.23 -14.39
C ILE A 79 -4.11 -4.82 -13.27
N VAL A 80 -4.75 -5.53 -12.34
CA VAL A 80 -4.06 -6.22 -11.24
C VAL A 80 -4.34 -7.71 -11.36
N ALA A 81 -3.28 -8.50 -11.47
CA ALA A 81 -3.32 -9.95 -11.39
C ALA A 81 -2.91 -10.38 -9.98
N ARG A 82 -3.71 -11.19 -9.28
CA ARG A 82 -3.46 -11.64 -7.92
C ARG A 82 -3.39 -13.15 -7.82
N ARG A 83 -2.40 -13.60 -7.05
CA ARG A 83 -2.24 -14.94 -6.48
C ARG A 83 -1.95 -14.80 -4.98
N PRO A 84 -2.05 -15.89 -4.20
CA PRO A 84 -1.72 -15.84 -2.77
C PRO A 84 -0.30 -15.33 -2.46
N ASP A 85 0.65 -15.61 -3.34
CA ASP A 85 2.09 -15.38 -3.16
C ASP A 85 2.68 -14.28 -4.05
N SER A 86 1.87 -13.72 -4.95
CA SER A 86 2.35 -12.78 -5.96
C SER A 86 1.27 -11.87 -6.51
N VAL A 87 1.67 -10.65 -6.85
CA VAL A 87 0.81 -9.63 -7.43
C VAL A 87 1.48 -9.06 -8.68
N GLY A 88 0.75 -9.05 -9.79
CA GLY A 88 1.09 -8.33 -11.01
C GLY A 88 0.29 -7.05 -11.12
N VAL A 89 0.92 -5.95 -11.50
CA VAL A 89 0.25 -4.67 -11.77
C VAL A 89 0.68 -4.18 -13.14
N VAL A 90 -0.29 -3.91 -14.01
CA VAL A 90 -0.10 -3.33 -15.34
C VAL A 90 -0.78 -1.96 -15.33
N LEU A 91 0.02 -0.90 -15.44
CA LEU A 91 -0.45 0.47 -15.62
C LEU A 91 -0.71 0.72 -17.10
N ILE A 92 -1.87 1.29 -17.41
CA ILE A 92 -2.29 1.60 -18.77
C ILE A 92 -2.51 3.10 -18.88
N ARG A 93 -1.89 3.71 -19.89
CA ARG A 93 -2.07 5.13 -20.22
C ARG A 93 -2.45 5.27 -21.69
N GLY A 94 -3.54 5.99 -21.97
CA GLY A 94 -4.03 6.20 -23.32
C GLY A 94 -4.27 4.91 -24.11
N GLY A 95 -4.70 3.84 -23.44
CA GLY A 95 -4.97 2.54 -24.04
C GLY A 95 -3.73 1.68 -24.35
N LYS A 96 -2.55 2.07 -23.83
CA LYS A 96 -1.29 1.33 -24.00
C LYS A 96 -0.69 0.97 -22.66
N ILE A 97 0.00 -0.17 -22.59
CA ILE A 97 0.78 -0.55 -21.41
C ILE A 97 1.89 0.49 -21.22
N ALA A 98 1.86 1.17 -20.08
CA ALA A 98 2.84 2.20 -19.71
C ALA A 98 3.92 1.62 -18.80
N GLU A 99 3.52 0.92 -17.73
CA GLU A 99 4.43 0.32 -16.77
C GLU A 99 3.88 -1.02 -16.29
N VAL A 100 4.78 -1.94 -15.93
CA VAL A 100 4.42 -3.27 -15.46
C VAL A 100 5.30 -3.65 -14.28
N TYR A 101 4.68 -4.21 -13.25
CA TYR A 101 5.33 -4.66 -12.03
C TYR A 101 4.86 -6.06 -11.68
N SER A 102 5.77 -6.91 -11.22
CA SER A 102 5.44 -8.20 -10.61
C SER A 102 6.18 -8.29 -9.28
N VAL A 103 5.42 -8.48 -8.22
CA VAL A 103 5.87 -8.49 -6.83
C VAL A 103 5.54 -9.83 -6.23
N ASN A 104 6.50 -10.42 -5.53
CA ASN A 104 6.30 -11.52 -4.60
C ASN A 104 7.10 -11.25 -3.32
N GLU A 105 7.10 -12.18 -2.37
CA GLU A 105 7.82 -12.02 -1.10
C GLU A 105 9.33 -11.78 -1.25
N LEU A 106 9.94 -12.26 -2.35
CA LEU A 106 11.39 -12.26 -2.53
C LEU A 106 11.89 -11.07 -3.36
N GLN A 107 11.07 -10.56 -4.27
CA GLN A 107 11.50 -9.57 -5.25
C GLN A 107 10.35 -8.79 -5.87
N ARG A 108 10.67 -7.55 -6.25
CA ARG A 108 9.91 -6.73 -7.20
C ARG A 108 10.69 -6.65 -8.51
N ILE A 109 10.06 -7.03 -9.62
CA ILE A 109 10.59 -6.83 -10.97
C ILE A 109 9.67 -5.92 -11.78
N SER A 110 10.23 -5.23 -12.78
CA SER A 110 9.49 -4.28 -13.62
C SER A 110 9.70 -4.52 -15.12
N GLY A 111 8.83 -3.93 -15.95
CA GLY A 111 8.94 -3.92 -17.40
C GLY A 111 8.61 -5.25 -18.08
N ALA A 112 9.31 -5.56 -19.18
CA ALA A 112 9.06 -6.77 -19.97
C ALA A 112 9.20 -8.09 -19.19
N PRO A 113 10.21 -8.27 -18.29
CA PRO A 113 10.27 -9.46 -17.44
C PRO A 113 9.06 -9.62 -16.53
N ALA A 114 8.53 -8.51 -16.01
CA ALA A 114 7.32 -8.53 -15.17
C ALA A 114 6.09 -8.92 -15.99
N LEU A 115 5.94 -8.37 -17.19
CA LEU A 115 4.84 -8.72 -18.09
C LEU A 115 4.87 -10.21 -18.46
N GLN A 116 6.05 -10.74 -18.78
CA GLN A 116 6.22 -12.17 -19.06
C GLN A 116 5.80 -13.02 -17.87
N ARG A 117 6.23 -12.66 -16.65
CA ARG A 117 5.85 -13.37 -15.42
C ARG A 117 4.35 -13.35 -15.18
N ILE A 118 3.67 -12.22 -15.41
CA ILE A 118 2.20 -12.12 -15.24
C ILE A 118 1.49 -13.04 -16.24
N ARG A 119 1.95 -13.11 -17.50
CA ARG A 119 1.35 -13.99 -18.53
C ARG A 119 1.45 -15.48 -18.18
N GLU A 120 2.47 -15.87 -17.41
CA GLU A 120 2.69 -17.25 -16.98
C GLU A 120 1.75 -17.67 -15.82
N GLN A 121 1.13 -16.72 -15.12
CA GLN A 121 0.25 -16.95 -13.97
C GLN A 121 -1.17 -17.37 -14.39
N LYS A 122 -1.34 -18.62 -14.83
CA LYS A 122 -2.64 -19.15 -15.31
C LYS A 122 -3.72 -19.29 -14.23
N ASP A 123 -3.30 -19.32 -12.97
CA ASP A 123 -4.11 -19.47 -11.77
C ASP A 123 -4.41 -18.14 -11.07
N ALA A 124 -3.90 -17.01 -11.58
CA ALA A 124 -4.22 -15.70 -11.05
C ALA A 124 -5.67 -15.28 -11.31
N THR A 125 -6.20 -14.43 -10.43
CA THR A 125 -7.41 -13.63 -10.69
C THR A 125 -6.99 -12.26 -11.19
N ILE A 126 -7.69 -11.73 -12.19
CA ILE A 126 -7.41 -10.44 -12.81
C ILE A 126 -8.61 -9.53 -12.62
N SER A 127 -8.35 -8.36 -12.08
CA SER A 127 -9.30 -7.25 -11.96
C SER A 127 -8.75 -6.03 -12.68
N SER A 128 -9.64 -5.18 -13.18
CA SER A 128 -9.24 -3.95 -13.87
C SER A 128 -10.17 -2.79 -13.55
N TRP A 129 -9.57 -1.62 -13.42
CA TRP A 129 -10.26 -0.37 -13.16
C TRP A 129 -9.77 0.72 -14.10
N ARG A 130 -10.72 1.48 -14.63
CA ARG A 130 -10.47 2.73 -15.33
C ARG A 130 -10.30 3.84 -14.32
N LEU A 131 -9.28 4.66 -14.51
CA LEU A 131 -8.91 5.77 -13.65
C LEU A 131 -9.00 7.09 -14.41
N GLN A 132 -9.14 8.18 -13.67
CA GLN A 132 -8.90 9.50 -14.23
C GLN A 132 -7.39 9.66 -14.52
N PRO A 133 -6.99 10.39 -15.57
CA PRO A 133 -5.59 10.58 -15.91
C PRO A 133 -4.72 11.11 -14.76
N SER A 134 -5.25 12.03 -13.94
CA SER A 134 -4.57 12.55 -12.75
C SER A 134 -4.28 11.47 -11.69
N VAL A 135 -5.15 10.48 -11.56
CA VAL A 135 -4.98 9.35 -10.64
C VAL A 135 -3.96 8.35 -11.19
N VAL A 136 -3.87 8.17 -12.51
CA VAL A 136 -2.84 7.30 -13.13
C VAL A 136 -1.43 7.76 -12.75
N ASP A 137 -1.20 9.06 -12.62
CA ASP A 137 0.11 9.63 -12.29
C ASP A 137 0.57 9.39 -10.84
N ILE A 138 -0.32 8.95 -9.95
CA ILE A 138 0.02 8.61 -8.55
C ILE A 138 0.42 7.14 -8.39
N ILE A 139 0.14 6.29 -9.40
CA ILE A 139 0.40 4.85 -9.33
C ILE A 139 1.89 4.51 -9.35
N PRO A 140 2.74 5.09 -10.22
CA PRO A 140 4.15 4.71 -10.27
C PRO A 140 4.88 4.88 -8.93
N PRO A 141 4.73 6.01 -8.19
CA PRO A 141 5.31 6.13 -6.86
C PRO A 141 4.89 5.03 -5.89
N LEU A 142 3.60 4.65 -5.88
CA LEU A 142 3.08 3.57 -5.03
C LEU A 142 3.76 2.22 -5.30
N LEU A 143 4.18 1.97 -6.55
CA LEU A 143 4.76 0.69 -6.95
C LEU A 143 6.29 0.68 -6.88
N ARG A 144 6.92 1.84 -7.03
CA ARG A 144 8.39 2.00 -7.02
C ARG A 144 8.97 2.25 -5.63
N ALA A 145 8.20 2.83 -4.73
CA ALA A 145 8.70 3.17 -3.41
C ALA A 145 9.19 1.94 -2.64
N ASP A 146 10.27 2.12 -1.89
CA ASP A 146 10.84 1.10 -1.03
C ASP A 146 10.44 1.34 0.42
N PRO A 147 10.35 0.29 1.26
CA PRO A 147 10.08 0.46 2.67
C PRO A 147 11.10 1.39 3.33
N TYR A 148 10.61 2.48 3.89
CA TYR A 148 11.37 3.40 4.75
C TYR A 148 11.15 3.03 6.23
N TYR A 149 9.89 2.74 6.58
CA TYR A 149 9.51 2.06 7.81
C TYR A 149 8.55 0.93 7.46
N ALA A 150 8.90 -0.31 7.79
CA ALA A 150 8.18 -1.49 7.30
C ALA A 150 6.96 -1.86 8.14
N ASP A 151 7.02 -1.62 9.46
CA ASP A 151 5.94 -1.93 10.40
C ASP A 151 6.07 -1.09 11.67
N LEU A 152 5.31 0.00 11.73
CA LEU A 152 5.19 0.88 12.89
C LEU A 152 3.83 0.65 13.55
N ARG A 153 3.85 0.37 14.85
CA ARG A 153 2.62 0.24 15.66
C ARG A 153 1.98 1.61 15.84
N LEU A 154 0.72 1.73 15.44
CA LEU A 154 -0.01 2.99 15.52
C LEU A 154 -0.16 3.46 16.97
N GLU A 155 -0.24 2.52 17.91
CA GLU A 155 -0.30 2.75 19.36
C GLU A 155 0.94 3.50 19.90
N TRP A 156 2.07 3.40 19.21
CA TRP A 156 3.36 3.95 19.64
C TRP A 156 3.77 5.19 18.83
N VAL A 157 3.00 5.53 17.80
CA VAL A 157 3.29 6.63 16.89
C VAL A 157 2.37 7.79 17.17
N ASN A 158 2.93 8.99 17.37
CA ASN A 158 2.15 10.20 17.28
C ASN A 158 1.89 10.52 15.80
N TRP A 159 0.69 10.21 15.33
CA TRP A 159 0.27 10.34 13.93
C TRP A 159 0.52 11.74 13.33
N GLU A 160 0.08 12.79 14.03
CA GLU A 160 0.26 14.18 13.58
C GLU A 160 1.73 14.55 13.46
N ARG A 161 2.55 14.13 14.44
CA ARG A 161 3.99 14.38 14.44
C ARG A 161 4.71 13.61 13.33
N LEU A 162 4.30 12.37 13.06
CA LEU A 162 4.84 11.57 11.96
C LEU A 162 4.55 12.27 10.62
N LEU A 163 3.29 12.64 10.36
CA LEU A 163 2.93 13.35 9.14
C LEU A 163 3.65 14.70 9.03
N GLY A 164 3.75 15.45 10.12
CA GLY A 164 4.48 16.71 10.17
C GLY A 164 5.96 16.55 9.83
N ASP A 165 6.61 15.52 10.36
CA ASP A 165 8.01 15.19 10.07
C ASP A 165 8.21 14.76 8.62
N LEU A 166 7.37 13.85 8.09
CA LEU A 166 7.43 13.42 6.69
C LEU A 166 7.20 14.60 5.73
N ARG A 167 6.30 15.52 6.07
CA ARG A 167 6.07 16.74 5.28
C ARG A 167 7.22 17.74 5.33
N GLY A 168 8.02 17.72 6.40
CA GLY A 168 9.23 18.52 6.52
C GLY A 168 10.41 18.00 5.69
N ARG A 169 10.28 16.81 5.09
CA ARG A 169 11.36 16.14 4.34
C ARG A 169 11.11 16.24 2.83
N PRO A 170 12.17 16.40 2.01
CA PRO A 170 12.04 16.37 0.56
C PRO A 170 11.79 14.94 0.04
N GLY A 171 11.10 14.83 -1.10
CA GLY A 171 10.82 13.56 -1.79
C GLY A 171 9.37 13.10 -1.69
N THR A 172 9.13 11.89 -2.21
CA THR A 172 7.80 11.25 -2.19
C THR A 172 7.72 10.20 -1.09
N PHE A 173 6.72 10.33 -0.23
CA PHE A 173 6.42 9.37 0.84
C PHE A 173 5.02 8.81 0.68
N ILE A 174 4.88 7.50 0.83
CA ILE A 174 3.58 6.82 0.88
C ILE A 174 3.41 6.28 2.28
N VAL A 175 2.37 6.73 2.97
CA VAL A 175 2.02 6.25 4.30
C VAL A 175 0.80 5.36 4.16
N GLU A 176 0.93 4.10 4.51
CA GLU A 176 -0.17 3.14 4.49
C GLU A 176 -0.51 2.71 5.90
N LEU A 177 -1.79 2.83 6.26
CA LEU A 177 -2.34 2.40 7.54
C LEU A 177 -3.19 1.16 7.36
N ILE A 178 -3.08 0.24 8.30
CA ILE A 178 -3.95 -0.92 8.47
C ILE A 178 -4.46 -0.89 9.90
N THR A 179 -5.77 -0.74 10.04
CA THR A 179 -6.45 -0.68 11.34
C THR A 179 -7.61 -1.67 11.34
N PRO A 180 -8.18 -2.01 12.52
CA PRO A 180 -9.40 -2.82 12.58
C PRO A 180 -10.61 -2.23 11.84
N VAL A 181 -10.63 -0.91 11.61
CA VAL A 181 -11.73 -0.21 10.94
C VAL A 181 -11.52 -0.03 9.44
N GLY A 182 -10.32 -0.29 8.93
CA GLY A 182 -10.03 -0.21 7.50
C GLY A 182 -8.56 0.07 7.18
N ARG A 183 -8.28 0.14 5.88
CA ARG A 183 -6.96 0.43 5.31
C ARG A 183 -6.99 1.76 4.57
N GLY A 184 -5.93 2.56 4.72
CA GLY A 184 -5.80 3.87 4.08
C GLY A 184 -4.40 4.12 3.55
N VAL A 185 -4.29 4.94 2.52
CA VAL A 185 -3.01 5.44 1.99
C VAL A 185 -3.04 6.95 1.84
N ILE A 186 -1.97 7.60 2.28
CA ILE A 186 -1.61 8.99 1.94
C ILE A 186 -0.35 8.97 1.08
N ASN A 187 -0.35 9.75 0.00
CA ASN A 187 0.82 10.07 -0.80
C ASN A 187 1.20 11.54 -0.57
N LEU A 188 2.40 11.74 -0.04
CA LEU A 188 3.04 13.03 0.14
C LEU A 188 4.12 13.21 -0.91
N ARG A 189 4.21 14.39 -1.52
CA ARG A 189 5.32 14.78 -2.40
C ARG A 189 5.80 16.17 -2.03
N ASP A 190 7.06 16.27 -1.65
CA ASP A 190 7.72 17.53 -1.30
C ASP A 190 6.92 18.36 -0.28
N GLY A 191 6.40 17.69 0.75
CA GLY A 191 5.62 18.30 1.83
C GLY A 191 4.13 18.53 1.55
N LEU A 192 3.66 18.24 0.34
CA LEU A 192 2.27 18.42 -0.09
C LEU A 192 1.51 17.10 -0.11
N TYR A 193 0.23 17.14 0.27
CA TYR A 193 -0.68 16.01 0.07
C TYR A 193 -1.03 15.91 -1.42
N VAL A 194 -0.64 14.82 -2.06
CA VAL A 194 -0.91 14.55 -3.48
C VAL A 194 -2.16 13.70 -3.63
N ALA A 195 -2.33 12.71 -2.77
CA ALA A 195 -3.47 11.80 -2.81
C ALA A 195 -3.73 11.16 -1.46
N SER A 196 -5.00 10.89 -1.20
CA SER A 196 -5.47 10.07 -0.08
C SER A 196 -6.59 9.17 -0.59
N PHE A 197 -6.65 7.91 -0.14
CA PHE A 197 -7.73 6.99 -0.46
C PHE A 197 -7.76 5.82 0.54
N THR A 198 -8.89 5.14 0.64
CA THR A 198 -9.11 4.03 1.57
C THR A 198 -9.70 2.83 0.84
N ASP A 199 -9.76 1.68 1.52
CA ASP A 199 -10.39 0.48 0.98
C ASP A 199 -11.91 0.65 0.75
N THR A 200 -12.56 1.49 1.57
CA THR A 200 -13.98 1.83 1.49
C THR A 200 -14.27 3.02 0.57
N GLN A 201 -13.29 3.93 0.41
CA GLN A 201 -13.33 5.05 -0.52
C GLN A 201 -12.08 4.99 -1.40
N PRO A 202 -12.08 4.13 -2.45
CA PRO A 202 -10.90 3.89 -3.26
C PRO A 202 -10.61 4.99 -4.28
N GLU A 203 -11.51 5.96 -4.42
CA GLU A 203 -11.29 7.21 -5.16
C GLU A 203 -10.49 8.20 -4.30
N LEU A 204 -9.96 9.26 -4.91
CA LEU A 204 -9.24 10.29 -4.15
C LEU A 204 -10.17 11.00 -3.16
N CYS A 205 -9.74 11.06 -1.90
CA CYS A 205 -10.46 11.70 -0.81
C CYS A 205 -9.60 12.76 -0.13
N GLU A 206 -10.22 13.53 0.77
CA GLU A 206 -9.52 14.49 1.61
C GLU A 206 -8.61 13.77 2.63
N PRO A 207 -7.42 14.31 2.94
CA PRO A 207 -6.50 13.71 3.91
C PRO A 207 -7.10 13.47 5.30
N SER A 208 -8.07 14.30 5.71
CA SER A 208 -8.73 14.20 7.02
C SER A 208 -9.44 12.86 7.24
N LEU A 209 -9.81 12.14 6.18
CA LEU A 209 -10.42 10.81 6.30
C LEU A 209 -9.45 9.80 6.93
N LEU A 210 -8.14 9.92 6.67
CA LEU A 210 -7.16 9.05 7.30
C LEU A 210 -6.84 9.45 8.73
N ASP A 211 -7.08 10.70 9.13
CA ASP A 211 -7.00 11.10 10.53
C ASP A 211 -8.08 10.39 11.36
N GLU A 212 -9.27 10.16 10.79
CA GLU A 212 -10.34 9.37 11.43
C GLU A 212 -9.93 7.89 11.59
N ILE A 213 -9.30 7.31 10.57
CA ILE A 213 -8.79 5.92 10.63
C ILE A 213 -7.66 5.82 11.66
N ALA A 214 -6.71 6.75 11.62
CA ALA A 214 -5.58 6.80 12.56
C ALA A 214 -6.05 7.07 14.01
N GLY A 215 -7.16 7.79 14.20
CA GLY A 215 -7.73 8.14 15.49
C GLY A 215 -8.21 6.95 16.34
N VAL A 216 -8.34 5.76 15.75
CA VAL A 216 -8.60 4.51 16.48
C VAL A 216 -7.40 4.12 17.36
N ASN A 217 -6.20 4.62 17.03
CA ASN A 217 -4.96 4.39 17.77
C ASN A 217 -4.70 2.89 18.01
N THR A 218 -5.03 2.05 17.04
CA THR A 218 -4.82 0.61 17.05
C THR A 218 -4.60 0.14 15.63
N GLY A 219 -3.51 -0.58 15.36
CA GLY A 219 -3.14 -0.97 14.01
C GLY A 219 -1.65 -0.86 13.71
N SER A 220 -1.30 -1.07 12.46
CA SER A 220 0.06 -0.88 11.95
C SER A 220 0.06 0.13 10.82
N LEU A 221 1.20 0.79 10.64
CA LEU A 221 1.45 1.60 9.47
C LEU A 221 2.82 1.29 8.90
N ARG A 222 2.95 1.41 7.58
CA ARG A 222 4.23 1.40 6.90
C ARG A 222 4.42 2.70 6.15
N VAL A 223 5.66 3.15 6.07
CA VAL A 223 6.06 4.31 5.28
C VAL A 223 6.97 3.81 4.18
N LEU A 224 6.62 4.12 2.94
CA LEU A 224 7.44 3.86 1.77
C LEU A 224 8.00 5.17 1.26
N ARG A 225 9.21 5.14 0.70
CA ARG A 225 9.85 6.29 0.09
C ARG A 225 10.20 5.97 -1.36
N GLU A 226 9.78 6.83 -2.27
CA GLU A 226 10.35 6.83 -3.62
C GLU A 226 11.64 7.65 -3.54
N GLU A 227 12.79 6.99 -3.67
CA GLU A 227 14.03 7.73 -3.90
C GLU A 227 13.85 8.54 -5.19
N PRO A 228 14.25 9.83 -5.20
CA PRO A 228 14.26 10.59 -6.43
C PRO A 228 15.03 9.77 -7.45
N ALA A 229 14.57 9.76 -8.68
CA ALA A 229 15.32 9.15 -9.78
C ALA A 229 16.62 9.94 -9.94
N ALA A 230 17.61 9.67 -9.08
CA ALA A 230 18.99 9.91 -9.37
C ALA A 230 19.16 9.29 -10.74
N ALA A 231 19.56 10.10 -11.71
CA ALA A 231 19.89 9.63 -13.04
C ALA A 231 20.74 8.38 -12.83
N LYS A 232 20.13 7.21 -13.04
CA LYS A 232 20.88 5.98 -13.19
C LYS A 232 21.59 6.22 -14.51
N SER A 233 22.76 6.86 -14.41
CA SER A 233 23.76 6.84 -15.43
C SER A 233 24.02 5.36 -15.63
N ASP A 234 23.39 4.81 -16.67
CA ASP A 234 23.90 3.64 -17.36
C ASP A 234 25.30 4.02 -17.84
N ASP A 235 26.27 3.97 -16.92
CA ASP A 235 27.68 3.92 -17.22
C ASP A 235 27.94 2.53 -17.78
N VAL A 236 27.43 2.31 -19.00
CA VAL A 236 27.92 1.27 -19.89
C VAL A 236 29.29 1.75 -20.30
N ALA A 237 30.26 1.41 -19.44
CA ALA A 237 31.67 1.38 -19.78
C ALA A 237 31.78 0.82 -21.20
N HIS A 238 32.20 1.69 -22.13
CA HIS A 238 32.63 1.32 -23.47
C HIS A 238 33.79 0.35 -23.33
N SER A 239 33.47 -0.95 -23.24
CA SER A 239 34.42 -1.99 -23.59
C SER A 239 34.43 -2.06 -25.11
N ALA A 240 35.39 -1.35 -25.70
CA ALA A 240 35.78 -1.53 -27.09
C ALA A 240 36.06 -3.03 -27.32
N PRO A 241 35.49 -3.66 -28.36
CA PRO A 241 35.97 -4.95 -28.80
C PRO A 241 37.26 -4.74 -29.59
N ASP A 242 38.29 -5.46 -29.17
CA ASP A 242 39.53 -5.66 -29.90
C ASP A 242 39.26 -6.06 -31.36
N ASP A 243 40.03 -5.43 -32.24
CA ASP A 243 40.20 -5.72 -33.65
C ASP A 243 40.71 -7.16 -33.85
N PRO A 244 40.14 -7.92 -34.80
CA PRO A 244 41.03 -8.68 -35.64
C PRO A 244 40.75 -8.44 -37.13
N GLU A 245 41.76 -7.83 -37.76
CA GLU A 245 42.27 -8.13 -39.08
C GLU A 245 41.74 -9.45 -39.68
N ILE A 246 41.04 -9.38 -40.83
CA ILE A 246 41.32 -10.15 -42.06
C ILE A 246 40.26 -9.93 -43.17
N ALA A 247 40.80 -9.64 -44.35
CA ALA A 247 40.34 -9.89 -45.72
C ALA A 247 39.12 -9.16 -46.30
N MET A 248 39.47 -8.19 -47.15
CA MET A 248 38.83 -7.90 -48.43
C MET A 248 38.21 -9.13 -49.12
N ILE A 249 36.90 -9.06 -49.38
CA ILE A 249 36.30 -9.66 -50.58
C ILE A 249 35.38 -8.62 -51.19
N GLY A 250 35.72 -8.19 -52.39
CA GLY A 250 34.98 -7.18 -53.16
C GLY A 250 33.61 -7.69 -53.60
N VAL A 251 32.61 -6.82 -53.42
CA VAL A 251 31.30 -6.95 -54.06
C VAL A 251 31.10 -5.70 -54.92
N PRO A 252 30.83 -5.83 -56.23
CA PRO A 252 30.70 -4.70 -57.15
C PRO A 252 29.42 -3.87 -56.89
N PRO A 253 29.39 -2.60 -57.32
CA PRO A 253 28.30 -1.68 -57.00
C PRO A 253 26.98 -2.10 -57.67
N VAL A 254 25.92 -2.13 -56.86
CA VAL A 254 24.54 -2.34 -57.32
C VAL A 254 24.02 -1.01 -57.87
N ASP A 255 23.51 -1.08 -59.10
CA ASP A 255 22.95 -0.01 -59.90
C ASP A 255 21.68 0.57 -59.26
N TYR A 256 21.65 1.90 -59.05
CA TYR A 256 20.48 2.62 -58.56
C TYR A 256 19.52 2.88 -59.73
N GLY A 257 18.71 1.87 -60.05
CA GLY A 257 17.61 1.96 -60.98
C GLY A 257 16.52 2.93 -60.50
N THR A 258 16.44 4.05 -61.19
CA THR A 258 15.33 5.02 -61.38
C THR A 258 13.97 4.66 -60.78
N VAL A 259 13.48 5.54 -59.92
CA VAL A 259 12.11 5.62 -59.37
C VAL A 259 11.13 5.98 -60.49
N PRO A 260 10.02 5.24 -60.69
CA PRO A 260 8.85 5.79 -61.37
C PRO A 260 7.98 6.57 -60.36
N GLU A 261 7.94 7.87 -60.61
CA GLU A 261 7.04 8.89 -60.09
C GLU A 261 5.58 8.44 -60.17
N ALA A 262 5.02 8.01 -59.03
CA ALA A 262 3.60 7.71 -58.90
C ALA A 262 2.85 9.00 -58.53
N ALA A 263 2.00 9.42 -59.44
CA ALA A 263 1.19 10.63 -59.41
C ALA A 263 0.42 10.83 -58.09
N ALA A 264 0.50 12.04 -57.56
CA ALA A 264 -0.33 12.52 -56.46
C ALA A 264 -1.81 12.56 -56.89
N PRO A 265 -2.75 12.03 -56.09
CA PRO A 265 -4.17 12.22 -56.32
C PRO A 265 -4.57 13.67 -55.98
N ALA A 266 -5.32 14.29 -56.90
CA ALA A 266 -5.86 15.63 -56.80
C ALA A 266 -6.81 15.79 -55.59
N PRO A 267 -6.88 17.00 -54.99
CA PRO A 267 -7.81 17.27 -53.88
C PRO A 267 -9.26 17.28 -54.37
N ALA A 268 -10.13 16.54 -53.66
CA ALA A 268 -11.57 16.55 -53.87
C ALA A 268 -12.17 17.94 -53.52
N PRO A 269 -13.21 18.39 -54.24
CA PRO A 269 -13.88 19.66 -53.97
C PRO A 269 -14.66 19.64 -52.65
N MET A 270 -14.64 20.79 -51.98
CA MET A 270 -15.40 21.13 -50.77
C MET A 270 -16.88 20.72 -50.90
N SER A 271 -17.35 19.91 -49.96
CA SER A 271 -18.77 19.70 -49.71
C SER A 271 -19.20 20.54 -48.51
N ASP A 272 -20.39 21.11 -48.65
CA ASP A 272 -21.00 22.13 -47.82
C ASP A 272 -21.08 21.79 -46.33
N ILE A 273 -20.76 22.80 -45.51
CA ILE A 273 -20.99 22.83 -44.06
C ILE A 273 -22.44 23.25 -43.82
N PRO A 274 -23.31 22.44 -43.20
CA PRO A 274 -24.60 22.90 -42.73
C PRO A 274 -24.43 23.74 -41.46
N GLU A 275 -24.96 24.95 -41.55
CA GLU A 275 -25.10 26.01 -40.58
C GLU A 275 -25.76 25.55 -39.26
N LEU A 276 -25.10 25.78 -38.11
CA LEU A 276 -25.68 25.60 -36.77
C LEU A 276 -26.65 26.76 -36.45
N PRO A 277 -27.85 26.50 -35.91
CA PRO A 277 -28.71 27.55 -35.41
C PRO A 277 -28.22 28.13 -34.06
N PRO A 278 -28.44 29.42 -33.79
CA PRO A 278 -27.95 30.10 -32.60
C PRO A 278 -28.70 29.72 -31.32
N ALA A 279 -27.95 29.71 -30.21
CA ALA A 279 -28.49 29.56 -28.86
C ALA A 279 -29.34 30.78 -28.45
N PRO A 280 -30.47 30.59 -27.76
CA PRO A 280 -31.14 31.69 -27.10
C PRO A 280 -30.42 32.04 -25.79
N SER A 281 -29.91 33.27 -25.74
CA SER A 281 -29.70 33.99 -24.49
C SER A 281 -31.05 34.33 -23.88
N ASP A 282 -31.26 34.00 -22.60
CA ASP A 282 -32.23 34.72 -21.80
C ASP A 282 -31.69 35.06 -20.42
N ASN A 283 -32.04 36.28 -20.04
CA ASN A 283 -31.63 37.04 -18.89
C ASN A 283 -32.40 36.63 -17.64
N GLY A 284 -31.75 36.87 -16.50
CA GLY A 284 -32.39 37.65 -15.43
C GLY A 284 -33.19 36.88 -14.39
N GLY A 285 -32.74 36.96 -13.14
CA GLY A 285 -33.53 36.56 -11.99
C GLY A 285 -32.76 36.68 -10.69
N GLY A 286 -32.63 37.90 -10.18
CA GLY A 286 -32.11 38.16 -8.85
C GLY A 286 -33.02 37.59 -7.76
N GLY A 287 -32.40 37.20 -6.64
CA GLY A 287 -33.10 36.75 -5.44
C GLY A 287 -32.13 36.64 -4.28
N SER A 288 -31.89 37.75 -3.60
CA SER A 288 -31.37 37.77 -2.23
C SER A 288 -32.30 36.98 -1.32
N ILE A 289 -31.74 36.09 -0.50
CA ILE A 289 -32.38 35.66 0.73
C ILE A 289 -31.33 35.58 1.83
N GLU A 290 -31.73 36.11 2.98
CA GLU A 290 -30.97 36.35 4.18
C GLU A 290 -30.59 35.08 4.96
N ALA A 291 -29.67 35.32 5.89
CA ALA A 291 -29.17 34.46 6.95
C ALA A 291 -30.20 33.51 7.59
N SER A 292 -29.73 32.29 7.90
CA SER A 292 -30.10 31.60 9.14
C SER A 292 -28.97 30.65 9.55
N ALA A 293 -28.36 30.97 10.68
CA ALA A 293 -27.50 30.07 11.43
C ALA A 293 -28.34 28.89 11.96
N THR A 294 -27.85 27.67 11.83
CA THR A 294 -28.42 26.51 12.52
C THR A 294 -27.28 25.66 13.07
N GLN A 295 -27.10 25.82 14.38
CA GLN A 295 -26.70 24.86 15.40
C GLN A 295 -26.18 23.47 14.96
N GLU A 296 -25.00 23.13 15.47
CA GLU A 296 -24.34 21.82 15.41
C GLU A 296 -25.20 20.67 15.99
N PRO A 297 -25.09 19.43 15.45
CA PRO A 297 -25.67 18.25 16.07
C PRO A 297 -24.69 17.65 17.09
N ILE A 298 -24.79 18.07 18.35
CA ILE A 298 -24.05 17.46 19.46
C ILE A 298 -24.57 16.04 19.78
N GLU A 299 -25.73 15.62 19.25
CA GLU A 299 -26.36 14.32 19.55
C GLU A 299 -25.80 13.12 18.77
N ALA A 300 -25.05 13.31 17.68
CA ALA A 300 -24.46 12.18 16.94
C ALA A 300 -23.23 11.56 17.66
N LYS A 301 -22.55 12.34 18.50
CA LYS A 301 -21.35 11.89 19.24
C LYS A 301 -21.68 11.07 20.50
N SER A 302 -22.90 11.14 21.03
CA SER A 302 -23.29 10.43 22.25
C SER A 302 -23.82 9.01 21.96
N MET A 303 -24.54 8.81 20.83
CA MET A 303 -25.08 7.49 20.47
C MET A 303 -24.00 6.47 20.09
N LEU A 304 -22.90 6.92 19.45
CA LEU A 304 -21.79 6.04 19.07
C LEU A 304 -20.98 5.54 20.29
N ARG A 305 -20.95 6.31 21.39
CA ARG A 305 -20.31 5.91 22.66
C ARG A 305 -21.13 4.90 23.47
N GLN A 306 -22.46 4.92 23.38
CA GLN A 306 -23.32 3.95 24.07
C GLN A 306 -23.37 2.58 23.37
N LEU A 307 -23.13 2.52 22.06
CA LEU A 307 -23.11 1.26 21.30
C LEU A 307 -21.82 0.42 21.54
N LEU A 308 -20.76 1.04 22.08
CA LEU A 308 -19.43 0.43 22.29
C LEU A 308 -19.13 0.06 23.76
N GLY A 309 -20.09 0.20 24.68
CA GLY A 309 -19.94 -0.31 26.06
C GLY A 309 -18.86 0.37 26.93
N LEU A 310 -18.36 1.55 26.56
CA LEU A 310 -17.33 2.27 27.33
C LEU A 310 -17.99 3.14 28.40
N GLY A 311 -18.11 2.61 29.62
CA GLY A 311 -18.50 3.37 30.81
C GLY A 311 -17.36 4.26 31.35
N PRO A 312 -17.67 5.33 32.10
CA PRO A 312 -16.66 6.23 32.67
C PRO A 312 -15.92 5.55 33.84
N GLN A 313 -14.58 5.49 33.75
CA GLN A 313 -13.72 4.98 34.81
C GLN A 313 -13.69 5.95 36.00
N GLY A 314 -14.11 5.43 37.16
CA GLY A 314 -14.00 6.11 38.45
C GLY A 314 -12.54 6.15 38.94
N THR A 315 -12.16 7.30 39.46
CA THR A 315 -10.94 7.54 40.22
C THR A 315 -10.89 6.65 41.47
N ALA A 316 -9.83 5.87 41.65
CA ALA A 316 -9.50 5.26 42.93
C ALA A 316 -8.02 5.51 43.30
N THR A 317 -7.88 6.04 44.51
CA THR A 317 -6.67 6.44 45.22
C THR A 317 -5.91 5.24 45.83
N ALA A 318 -4.65 5.52 46.16
CA ALA A 318 -3.59 4.64 46.62
C ALA A 318 -3.85 3.80 47.90
N THR A 319 -3.13 2.66 47.98
CA THR A 319 -2.51 2.21 49.24
C THR A 319 -1.22 1.44 48.96
N ALA A 320 -0.15 1.87 49.61
CA ALA A 320 1.14 1.20 49.67
C ALA A 320 1.13 0.13 50.77
N GLU A 321 1.80 -1.01 50.53
CA GLU A 321 2.32 -1.82 51.63
C GLU A 321 3.70 -2.39 51.28
N ARG A 322 4.56 -2.29 52.28
CA ARG A 322 6.01 -2.43 52.33
C ARG A 322 6.34 -3.82 52.85
N ALA A 323 7.25 -4.53 52.21
CA ALA A 323 7.98 -5.64 52.83
C ALA A 323 9.48 -5.47 52.58
N GLU A 324 10.22 -5.32 53.67
CA GLU A 324 11.67 -5.23 53.74
C GLU A 324 12.32 -6.61 53.87
N SER A 325 13.64 -6.61 53.59
CA SER A 325 14.68 -7.60 53.91
C SER A 325 14.94 -8.63 52.81
N THR A 326 16.16 -8.84 52.33
CA THR A 326 17.45 -8.86 53.05
C THR A 326 18.64 -8.40 52.19
N VAL A 327 19.63 -7.85 52.91
CA VAL A 327 20.97 -7.48 52.44
C VAL A 327 21.76 -8.72 51.97
N SER A 328 22.38 -8.63 50.80
CA SER A 328 23.59 -9.37 50.46
C SER A 328 24.53 -8.49 49.64
N THR A 329 25.80 -8.63 49.99
CA THR A 329 26.94 -7.77 49.70
C THR A 329 27.39 -7.78 48.24
N ALA A 330 27.90 -6.63 47.83
CA ALA A 330 28.27 -6.24 46.48
C ALA A 330 29.39 -7.07 45.83
N THR A 331 29.12 -7.47 44.59
CA THR A 331 30.06 -7.54 43.46
C THR A 331 29.25 -7.12 42.24
N GLY A 332 29.72 -6.12 41.48
CA GLY A 332 29.07 -5.46 40.33
C GLY A 332 27.78 -6.12 39.84
N SER A 333 26.65 -5.63 40.31
CA SER A 333 25.36 -6.23 40.04
C SER A 333 24.89 -5.73 38.69
N THR A 334 25.30 -6.43 37.63
CA THR A 334 24.81 -6.17 36.27
C THR A 334 23.29 -6.01 36.28
N PRO A 335 22.74 -4.96 35.65
CA PRO A 335 21.32 -4.67 35.66
C PRO A 335 20.51 -5.86 35.11
N SER A 336 19.44 -6.23 35.80
CA SER A 336 18.54 -7.32 35.37
C SER A 336 17.83 -6.93 34.07
N VAL A 337 17.69 -7.90 33.14
CA VAL A 337 16.96 -7.75 31.88
C VAL A 337 15.52 -7.28 32.10
N ALA A 338 14.88 -7.67 33.21
CA ALA A 338 13.52 -7.23 33.52
C ALA A 338 13.39 -5.71 33.70
N VAL A 339 14.44 -5.05 34.21
CA VAL A 339 14.48 -3.60 34.40
C VAL A 339 14.76 -2.88 33.08
N LEU A 340 15.59 -3.48 32.23
CA LEU A 340 16.01 -2.91 30.94
C LEU A 340 15.11 -3.28 29.76
N LEU A 341 14.05 -4.07 29.99
CA LEU A 341 13.18 -4.59 28.93
C LEU A 341 12.62 -3.50 28.00
N PRO A 342 12.14 -2.33 28.48
CA PRO A 342 11.68 -1.27 27.59
C PRO A 342 12.79 -0.73 26.68
N ASP A 343 14.00 -0.55 27.22
CA ASP A 343 15.15 -0.04 26.47
C ASP A 343 15.66 -1.08 25.45
N LEU A 344 15.65 -2.37 25.82
CA LEU A 344 16.02 -3.46 24.93
C LEU A 344 15.05 -3.56 23.74
N LYS A 345 13.74 -3.42 23.98
CA LYS A 345 12.74 -3.38 22.90
C LYS A 345 12.95 -2.16 21.99
N LEU A 346 13.29 -1.02 22.57
CA LEU A 346 13.59 0.19 21.80
C LEU A 346 14.85 0.03 20.92
N ILE A 347 15.92 -0.55 21.46
CA ILE A 347 17.15 -0.82 20.69
C ILE A 347 16.87 -1.83 19.56
N ALA A 348 16.17 -2.92 19.85
CA ALA A 348 15.75 -3.90 18.85
C ALA A 348 14.94 -3.25 17.73
N PHE A 349 13.98 -2.40 18.10
CA PHE A 349 13.17 -1.64 17.16
C PHE A 349 14.02 -0.66 16.33
N ASN A 350 14.99 0.04 16.94
CA ASN A 350 15.86 0.98 16.25
C ASN A 350 16.76 0.30 15.20
N HIS A 351 17.21 -0.92 15.46
CA HIS A 351 18.06 -1.67 14.52
C HIS A 351 17.26 -2.37 13.43
N LEU A 352 16.13 -2.95 13.79
CA LEU A 352 15.34 -3.76 12.86
C LEU A 352 14.33 -2.92 12.07
N HIS A 353 14.03 -1.70 12.53
CA HIS A 353 13.03 -0.79 11.96
C HIS A 353 11.65 -1.45 11.75
N ARG A 354 11.38 -2.53 12.50
CA ARG A 354 10.13 -3.27 12.58
C ARG A 354 10.07 -4.05 13.88
N ALA A 355 8.86 -4.27 14.39
CA ALA A 355 8.62 -5.22 15.46
C ALA A 355 8.82 -6.64 14.93
N GLU A 356 9.82 -7.36 15.42
CA GLU A 356 10.00 -8.79 15.13
C GLU A 356 9.37 -9.60 16.27
N PRO A 357 8.18 -10.22 16.06
CA PRO A 357 7.44 -10.87 17.16
C PRO A 357 8.25 -11.96 17.85
N LYS A 358 9.11 -12.63 17.09
CA LYS A 358 10.02 -13.65 17.58
C LYS A 358 11.08 -13.07 18.52
N LEU A 359 11.60 -11.88 18.21
CA LEU A 359 12.58 -11.21 19.04
C LEU A 359 11.92 -10.62 20.30
N GLU A 360 10.73 -10.02 20.16
CA GLU A 360 9.99 -9.50 21.31
C GLU A 360 9.60 -10.60 22.30
N SER A 361 9.08 -11.73 21.81
CA SER A 361 8.76 -12.88 22.65
C SER A 361 9.99 -13.43 23.36
N MET A 362 11.15 -13.44 22.69
CA MET A 362 12.41 -13.89 23.29
C MET A 362 12.89 -12.92 24.38
N LEU A 363 12.72 -11.61 24.20
CA LEU A 363 13.07 -10.60 25.20
C LEU A 363 12.12 -10.68 26.42
N ASP A 364 10.84 -10.92 26.20
CA ASP A 364 9.84 -11.09 27.26
C ASP A 364 10.10 -12.37 28.07
N GLU A 365 10.43 -13.48 27.40
CA GLU A 365 10.84 -14.73 28.06
C GLU A 365 12.14 -14.55 28.84
N ALA A 366 13.13 -13.86 28.27
CA ALA A 366 14.38 -13.53 28.95
C ALA A 366 14.18 -12.70 30.22
N ALA A 367 13.24 -11.73 30.19
CA ALA A 367 12.88 -10.93 31.34
C ALA A 367 12.17 -11.76 32.42
N ALA A 368 11.22 -12.61 32.03
CA ALA A 368 10.50 -13.48 32.95
C ALA A 368 11.44 -14.47 33.67
N ASP A 369 12.43 -14.99 32.95
CA ASP A 369 13.43 -15.93 33.47
C ASP A 369 14.60 -15.27 34.21
N ASN A 370 14.66 -13.93 34.29
CA ASN A 370 15.82 -13.17 34.78
C ASN A 370 17.15 -13.60 34.10
N ARG A 371 17.14 -13.77 32.77
CA ARG A 371 18.36 -14.07 32.00
C ARG A 371 19.32 -12.87 32.05
N SER A 372 20.61 -13.14 31.80
CA SER A 372 21.63 -12.09 31.70
C SER A 372 21.63 -11.43 30.32
N LEU A 373 22.18 -10.21 30.23
CA LEU A 373 22.37 -9.50 28.95
C LEU A 373 23.29 -10.28 27.98
N ASP A 374 24.29 -10.99 28.49
CA ASP A 374 25.15 -11.86 27.67
C ASP A 374 24.37 -12.98 26.98
N TRP A 375 23.41 -13.57 27.71
CA TRP A 375 22.54 -14.59 27.15
C TRP A 375 21.66 -13.99 26.05
N VAL A 376 21.07 -12.81 26.29
CA VAL A 376 20.22 -12.11 25.30
C VAL A 376 21.03 -11.77 24.05
N ALA A 377 22.22 -11.19 24.19
CA ALA A 377 23.10 -10.87 23.08
C ALA A 377 23.49 -12.13 22.27
N SER A 378 23.80 -13.24 22.94
CA SER A 378 24.06 -14.51 22.26
C SER A 378 22.82 -15.05 21.55
N ALA A 379 21.64 -14.94 22.16
CA ALA A 379 20.38 -15.39 21.59
C ALA A 379 20.03 -14.59 20.32
N ILE A 380 20.21 -13.26 20.34
CA ILE A 380 20.02 -12.37 19.19
C ILE A 380 20.89 -12.82 18.01
N ARG A 381 22.20 -13.02 18.23
CA ARG A 381 23.14 -13.45 17.17
C ARG A 381 22.78 -14.80 16.57
N SER A 382 22.22 -15.70 17.38
CA SER A 382 21.83 -17.04 16.95
C SER A 382 20.43 -17.13 16.34
N THR A 383 19.63 -16.07 16.45
CA THR A 383 18.23 -16.09 16.01
C THR A 383 18.15 -15.85 14.51
N PRO A 384 17.66 -16.80 13.71
CA PRO A 384 17.40 -16.53 12.30
C PRO A 384 16.16 -15.63 12.22
N LEU A 385 16.38 -14.38 11.80
CA LEU A 385 15.35 -13.43 11.40
C LEU A 385 15.38 -13.30 9.87
N LEU A 386 14.23 -13.49 9.23
CA LEU A 386 14.10 -13.37 7.78
C LEU A 386 14.38 -11.92 7.38
N TYR A 387 15.18 -11.66 6.35
CA TYR A 387 15.50 -10.31 5.85
C TYR A 387 16.34 -9.40 6.77
N VAL A 388 16.90 -9.94 7.86
CA VAL A 388 17.89 -9.20 8.68
C VAL A 388 19.27 -9.75 8.35
N SER A 389 20.22 -8.85 8.06
CA SER A 389 21.60 -9.26 7.85
C SER A 389 22.24 -9.69 9.18
N GLN A 390 23.15 -10.66 9.14
CA GLN A 390 23.87 -11.09 10.34
C GLN A 390 24.64 -9.92 11.00
N GLY A 391 25.17 -8.99 10.20
CA GLY A 391 25.84 -7.80 10.71
C GLY A 391 24.93 -6.91 11.56
N THR A 392 23.67 -6.74 11.15
CA THR A 392 22.66 -5.99 11.93
C THR A 392 22.35 -6.68 13.26
N LEU A 393 22.29 -8.02 13.28
CA LEU A 393 22.10 -8.77 14.53
C LEU A 393 23.31 -8.68 15.46
N ASP A 394 24.52 -8.65 14.89
CA ASP A 394 25.75 -8.48 15.66
C ASP A 394 25.84 -7.06 16.26
N ASP A 395 25.50 -6.02 15.49
CA ASP A 395 25.45 -4.63 15.96
C ASP A 395 24.41 -4.45 17.08
N LEU A 396 23.21 -4.99 16.88
CA LEU A 396 22.15 -5.04 17.90
C LEU A 396 22.65 -5.73 19.18
N ALA A 397 23.25 -6.91 19.06
CA ALA A 397 23.77 -7.64 20.20
C ALA A 397 24.90 -6.89 20.94
N ASN A 398 25.73 -6.15 20.22
CA ASN A 398 26.78 -5.31 20.81
C ASN A 398 26.19 -4.10 21.56
N GLU A 399 25.13 -3.49 21.04
CA GLU A 399 24.45 -2.38 21.72
C GLU A 399 23.73 -2.84 23.00
N VAL A 400 23.14 -4.04 22.99
CA VAL A 400 22.56 -4.67 24.19
C VAL A 400 23.61 -4.86 25.30
N LEU A 401 24.83 -5.28 24.94
CA LEU A 401 25.93 -5.39 25.90
C LEU A 401 26.43 -4.02 26.39
N ALA A 402 26.42 -3.02 25.51
CA ALA A 402 26.80 -1.64 25.85
C ALA A 402 25.78 -0.98 26.81
N LEU A 403 24.51 -1.38 26.77
CA LEU A 403 23.48 -0.90 27.69
C LEU A 403 23.81 -1.29 29.14
N GLY A 404 24.23 -2.53 29.37
CA GLY A 404 24.59 -3.03 30.69
C GLY A 404 25.78 -2.30 31.32
N SER A 405 26.72 -1.82 30.50
CA SER A 405 27.90 -1.07 30.94
C SER A 405 27.64 0.43 31.16
N ARG A 406 26.47 0.94 30.76
CA ARG A 406 26.02 2.32 31.04
C ARG A 406 25.24 2.46 32.35
N THR A 407 24.79 1.35 32.91
CA THR A 407 23.93 1.34 34.10
C THR A 407 24.67 1.01 35.40
N ASP A 408 25.95 0.63 35.29
CA ASP A 408 26.94 0.60 36.38
C ASP A 408 27.60 1.98 36.56
#